data_AF-A0A1E7JR99-F1
#
_entry.id   AF-A0A1E7JR99-F1
#
_cell.length_a   1.000
_cell.length_b   1.000
_cell.length_c   1.000
_cell.angle_alpha   90.00
_cell.angle_beta   90.00
_cell.angle_gamma   90.00
#
_symmetry.space_group_name_H-M   'P 1'
#
loop_
_entity.id
_entity.type
_entity.pdbx_description
1 polymer ?
#
loop_
_entity_poly.entity_id
_entity_poly.type
_entity_poly.pdbx_seq_one_letter_code
_entity_poly.pdbx_strand_id
1 'polypeptide(L)'
;MTHVTNYMLERSRNRHELLTRWDDKKLDAYEGYVDRIRAMIFLAVQLYEHREGIREGQKSEPEMLAELADASRLRGRAFERVMLLGGDEVVEAGHRLNAAVAEVDWQATGRTSGTLDEWRARNRAAFQAINNFHDAARVDLGVKGNVSGESHPERDLLLPPAQRSNEKSPQDARESES
;
A
#
# COMPACT_ATOMS: atom_id res chain seq x y z
N MET A 1 49.50 -1.14 22.86
CA MET A 1 48.40 -2.13 22.77
C MET A 1 47.03 -1.52 23.11
N THR A 2 46.89 -0.72 24.17
CA THR A 2 45.60 -0.14 24.61
C THR A 2 44.94 0.85 23.64
N HIS A 3 45.71 1.67 22.92
CA HIS A 3 45.16 2.66 21.97
C HIS A 3 44.53 2.04 20.71
N VAL A 4 45.05 0.91 20.23
CA VAL A 4 44.52 0.22 19.04
C VAL A 4 43.21 -0.49 19.37
N THR A 5 43.10 -1.08 20.55
CA THR A 5 41.87 -1.73 21.03
C THR A 5 40.75 -0.72 21.26
N ASN A 6 41.04 0.46 21.81
CA ASN A 6 40.05 1.53 21.97
C ASN A 6 39.56 2.08 20.61
N TYR A 7 40.45 2.29 19.65
CA TYR A 7 40.07 2.73 18.31
C TYR A 7 39.17 1.72 17.58
N MET A 8 39.44 0.42 17.72
CA MET A 8 38.60 -0.64 17.13
C MET A 8 37.23 -0.73 17.80
N LEU A 9 37.16 -0.53 19.12
CA LEU A 9 35.90 -0.54 19.87
C LEU A 9 35.03 0.68 19.54
N GLU A 10 35.63 1.88 19.49
CA GLU A 10 34.94 3.11 19.05
C GLU A 10 34.45 2.99 17.60
N ARG A 11 35.27 2.46 16.69
CA ARG A 11 34.87 2.22 15.30
C ARG A 11 33.70 1.25 15.20
N SER A 12 33.69 0.20 16.02
CA SER A 12 32.59 -0.77 16.04
C SER A 12 31.30 -0.17 16.59
N ARG A 13 31.39 0.63 17.67
CA ARG A 13 30.23 1.34 18.26
C ARG A 13 29.66 2.37 17.29
N ASN A 14 30.50 3.23 16.72
CA ASN A 14 30.08 4.23 15.73
C ASN A 14 29.43 3.57 14.51
N ARG A 15 29.95 2.43 14.05
CA ARG A 15 29.33 1.68 12.94
C ARG A 15 27.97 1.12 13.32
N HIS A 16 27.81 0.59 14.53
CA HIS A 16 26.51 0.07 14.99
C HIS A 16 25.47 1.19 15.14
N GLU A 17 25.85 2.32 15.72
CA GLU A 17 24.99 3.51 15.84
C GLU A 17 24.57 4.07 14.47
N LEU A 18 25.50 4.12 13.52
CA LEU A 18 25.18 4.53 12.15
C LEU A 18 24.22 3.56 11.46
N LEU A 19 24.42 2.24 11.62
CA LEU A 19 23.53 1.23 11.05
C LEU A 19 22.11 1.38 11.60
N THR A 20 21.94 1.47 12.92
CA THR A 20 20.61 1.67 13.54
C THR A 20 19.94 2.96 13.08
N ARG A 21 20.69 4.06 12.96
CA ARG A 21 20.16 5.34 12.46
C ARG A 21 19.70 5.26 11.00
N TRP A 22 20.39 4.48 10.18
CA TRP A 22 19.99 4.26 8.79
C TRP A 22 18.75 3.38 8.71
N ASP A 23 18.63 2.36 9.56
CA ASP A 23 17.45 1.51 9.64
C ASP A 23 16.19 2.30 10.07
N ASP A 24 16.32 3.17 11.08
CA ASP A 24 15.21 4.06 11.50
C ASP A 24 14.75 4.97 10.35
N LYS A 25 15.70 5.58 9.62
CA LYS A 25 15.39 6.44 8.46
C LYS A 25 14.76 5.66 7.30
N LYS A 26 15.19 4.42 7.07
CA LYS A 26 14.59 3.54 6.06
C LYS A 26 13.15 3.22 6.44
N LEU A 27 12.91 2.85 7.70
CA LEU A 27 11.56 2.58 8.21
C LEU A 27 10.65 3.78 8.02
N ASP A 28 11.06 4.98 8.44
CA ASP A 28 10.31 6.22 8.25
C ASP A 28 9.99 6.48 6.76
N ALA A 29 10.94 6.22 5.86
CA ALA A 29 10.76 6.41 4.43
C ALA A 29 9.76 5.40 3.84
N TYR A 30 9.85 4.13 4.24
CA TYR A 30 8.96 3.07 3.78
C TYR A 30 7.54 3.25 4.28
N GLU A 31 7.36 3.52 5.58
CA GLU A 31 6.06 3.84 6.18
C GLU A 31 5.45 5.07 5.50
N GLY A 32 6.22 6.16 5.42
CA GLY A 32 5.77 7.40 4.80
C GLY A 32 5.34 7.23 3.35
N TYR A 33 6.03 6.38 2.57
CA TYR A 33 5.64 6.07 1.20
C TYR A 33 4.35 5.26 1.11
N VAL A 34 4.22 4.19 1.91
CA VAL A 34 3.00 3.36 1.94
C VAL A 34 1.79 4.19 2.35
N ASP A 35 1.92 5.10 3.31
CA ASP A 35 0.83 5.98 3.72
C ASP A 35 0.36 6.91 2.61
N ARG A 36 1.29 7.45 1.80
CA ARG A 36 0.91 8.26 0.62
C ARG A 36 0.21 7.42 -0.44
N ILE A 37 0.64 6.17 -0.64
CA ILE A 37 -0.03 5.24 -1.56
C ILE A 37 -1.46 4.95 -1.10
N ARG A 38 -1.67 4.64 0.18
CA ARG A 38 -2.99 4.36 0.75
C ARG A 38 -3.93 5.54 0.60
N ALA A 39 -3.44 6.75 0.92
CA ALA A 39 -4.21 7.98 0.72
C ALA A 39 -4.62 8.18 -0.74
N MET A 40 -3.72 7.92 -1.69
CA MET A 40 -4.01 8.02 -3.11
C MET A 40 -5.07 7.00 -3.58
N ILE A 41 -4.96 5.73 -3.15
CA ILE A 41 -5.97 4.69 -3.45
C ILE A 41 -7.34 5.11 -2.89
N PHE A 42 -7.38 5.59 -1.64
CA PHE A 42 -8.63 6.05 -1.01
C PHE A 42 -9.31 7.20 -1.79
N LEU A 43 -8.53 8.17 -2.26
CA LEU A 43 -9.05 9.27 -3.09
C LEU A 43 -9.53 8.78 -4.46
N ALA A 44 -8.79 7.87 -5.10
CA ALA A 44 -9.19 7.28 -6.38
C ALA A 44 -10.50 6.49 -6.25
N VAL A 45 -10.68 5.74 -5.16
CA VAL A 45 -11.94 5.02 -4.88
C VAL A 45 -13.10 5.98 -4.72
N GLN A 46 -12.94 7.06 -3.95
CA GLN A 46 -14.01 8.06 -3.80
C GLN A 46 -14.40 8.70 -5.13
N LEU A 47 -13.41 9.05 -5.96
CA LEU A 47 -13.66 9.61 -7.29
C LEU A 47 -14.41 8.62 -8.18
N TYR A 48 -13.98 7.35 -8.19
CA TYR A 48 -14.65 6.30 -8.97
C TYR A 48 -16.11 6.11 -8.50
N GLU A 49 -16.33 5.97 -7.19
CA GLU A 49 -17.68 5.81 -6.62
C GLU A 49 -18.60 7.00 -6.94
N HIS A 50 -18.06 8.22 -6.94
CA HIS A 50 -18.80 9.43 -7.31
C HIS A 50 -19.24 9.39 -8.77
N ARG A 51 -18.33 9.07 -9.69
CA ARG A 51 -18.58 9.07 -11.13
C ARG A 51 -19.52 7.95 -11.58
N GLU A 52 -19.46 6.80 -10.90
CA GLU A 52 -20.37 5.67 -11.14
C GLU A 52 -21.71 5.80 -10.39
N GLY A 53 -21.93 6.90 -9.65
CA GLY A 53 -23.17 7.12 -8.89
C GLY A 53 -23.39 6.11 -7.75
N ILE A 54 -22.33 5.46 -7.28
CA ILE A 54 -22.38 4.46 -6.20
C ILE A 54 -22.54 5.13 -4.83
N ARG A 55 -21.96 6.32 -4.67
CA ARG A 55 -22.04 7.09 -3.42
C ARG A 55 -22.29 8.57 -3.72
N GLU A 56 -23.29 9.15 -3.05
CA GLU A 56 -23.45 10.60 -3.02
C GLU A 56 -22.32 11.22 -2.17
N GLY A 57 -21.42 11.92 -2.86
CA GLY A 57 -20.31 12.63 -2.23
C GLY A 57 -20.71 14.05 -1.85
N GLN A 58 -20.16 14.56 -0.74
CA GLN A 58 -20.30 15.98 -0.36
C GLN A 58 -19.38 16.90 -1.19
N LYS A 59 -18.30 16.34 -1.76
CA LYS A 59 -17.32 17.07 -2.57
C LYS A 59 -17.72 17.03 -4.03
N SER A 60 -17.39 18.07 -4.77
CA SER A 60 -17.50 18.12 -6.22
C SER A 60 -16.38 17.32 -6.90
N GLU A 61 -16.63 16.80 -8.11
CA GLU A 61 -15.60 16.10 -8.89
C GLU A 61 -14.30 16.91 -9.08
N PRO A 62 -14.34 18.23 -9.39
CA PRO A 62 -13.13 19.06 -9.48
C PRO A 62 -12.31 19.11 -8.19
N GLU A 63 -12.97 19.15 -7.02
CA GLU A 63 -12.28 19.13 -5.72
C GLU A 63 -11.60 17.77 -5.48
N MET A 64 -12.28 16.66 -5.81
CA MET A 64 -11.69 15.32 -5.69
C MET A 64 -10.47 15.14 -6.60
N LEU A 65 -10.53 15.66 -7.83
CA LEU A 65 -9.41 15.63 -8.78
C LEU A 65 -8.22 16.46 -8.28
N ALA A 66 -8.47 17.61 -7.66
CA ALA A 66 -7.42 18.44 -7.06
C ALA A 66 -6.72 17.70 -5.90
N GLU A 67 -7.50 17.07 -5.00
CA GLU A 67 -6.95 16.27 -3.90
C GLU A 67 -6.11 15.09 -4.40
N LEU A 68 -6.56 14.42 -5.47
CA LEU A 68 -5.85 13.31 -6.07
C LEU A 68 -4.52 13.76 -6.72
N ALA A 69 -4.51 14.92 -7.36
CA ALA A 69 -3.29 15.52 -7.91
C ALA A 69 -2.27 15.87 -6.81
N ASP A 70 -2.72 16.45 -5.70
CA ASP A 70 -1.88 16.75 -4.55
C ASP A 70 -1.32 15.48 -3.89
N ALA A 71 -2.16 14.45 -3.73
CA ALA A 71 -1.74 13.15 -3.24
C ALA A 71 -0.68 12.51 -4.15
N SER A 72 -0.83 12.62 -5.47
CA SER A 72 0.15 12.12 -6.45
C SER A 72 1.51 12.82 -6.31
N ARG A 73 1.53 14.15 -6.10
CA ARG A 73 2.78 14.90 -5.82
C ARG A 73 3.43 14.46 -4.50
N LEU A 74 2.63 14.25 -3.45
CA LEU A 74 3.11 13.77 -2.16
C LEU A 74 3.71 12.37 -2.25
N ARG A 75 3.06 11.46 -2.97
CA ARG A 75 3.57 10.11 -3.26
C ARG A 75 4.90 10.17 -4.03
N GLY A 76 5.01 11.01 -5.05
CA GLY A 76 6.27 11.19 -5.81
C GLY A 76 7.45 11.54 -4.89
N ARG A 77 7.28 12.55 -4.04
CA ARG A 77 8.31 12.95 -3.05
C ARG A 77 8.63 11.86 -2.03
N ALA A 78 7.63 11.07 -1.62
CA ALA A 78 7.87 9.96 -0.71
C ALA A 78 8.66 8.84 -1.40
N PHE A 79 8.35 8.55 -2.66
CA PHE A 79 9.06 7.55 -3.45
C PHE A 79 10.52 7.95 -3.72
N GLU A 80 10.82 9.23 -3.92
CA GLU A 80 12.21 9.72 -4.01
C GLU A 80 13.04 9.35 -2.76
N ARG A 81 12.43 9.35 -1.57
CA ARG A 81 13.13 8.93 -0.34
C ARG A 81 13.41 7.42 -0.33
N VAL A 82 12.48 6.63 -0.85
CA VAL A 82 12.68 5.18 -1.05
C VAL A 82 13.83 4.94 -2.02
N MET A 83 13.89 5.68 -3.14
CA MET A 83 14.99 5.58 -4.11
C MET A 83 16.36 5.92 -3.50
N LEU A 84 16.41 6.82 -2.51
CA LEU A 84 17.67 7.23 -1.87
C LEU A 84 18.16 6.27 -0.78
N LEU A 85 17.23 5.60 -0.10
CA LEU A 85 17.54 4.83 1.11
C LEU A 85 17.35 3.33 0.93
N GLY A 86 16.51 2.89 -0.01
CA GLY A 86 16.18 1.50 -0.19
C GLY A 86 17.20 0.71 -0.99
N GLY A 87 17.32 -0.57 -0.64
CA GLY A 87 18.00 -1.54 -1.49
C GLY A 87 17.21 -1.82 -2.77
N ASP A 88 17.89 -2.42 -3.75
CA ASP A 88 17.38 -2.64 -5.11
C ASP A 88 16.00 -3.33 -5.12
N GLU A 89 15.81 -4.38 -4.32
CA GLU A 89 14.53 -5.10 -4.25
C GLU A 89 13.36 -4.24 -3.75
N VAL A 90 13.62 -3.32 -2.81
CA VAL A 90 12.60 -2.39 -2.30
C VAL A 90 12.23 -1.37 -3.37
N VAL A 91 13.25 -0.87 -4.09
CA VAL A 91 13.07 0.08 -5.19
C VAL A 91 12.26 -0.56 -6.31
N GLU A 92 12.60 -1.78 -6.72
CA GLU A 92 11.88 -2.54 -7.73
C GLU A 92 10.44 -2.86 -7.31
N ALA A 93 10.23 -3.26 -6.06
CA ALA A 93 8.88 -3.45 -5.52
C ALA A 93 8.07 -2.13 -5.52
N GLY A 94 8.72 -1.01 -5.21
CA GLY A 94 8.11 0.32 -5.24
C GLY A 94 7.74 0.78 -6.66
N HIS A 95 8.56 0.47 -7.67
CA HIS A 95 8.19 0.70 -9.07
C HIS A 95 6.97 -0.11 -9.48
N ARG A 96 6.90 -1.40 -9.13
CA ARG A 96 5.72 -2.25 -9.39
C ARG A 96 4.48 -1.72 -8.68
N LEU A 97 4.61 -1.27 -7.43
CA LEU A 97 3.51 -0.65 -6.69
C LEU A 97 3.04 0.65 -7.35
N ASN A 98 3.96 1.51 -7.77
CA ASN A 98 3.61 2.73 -8.49
C ASN A 98 2.85 2.45 -9.79
N ALA A 99 3.24 1.42 -10.55
CA ALA A 99 2.54 1.01 -11.76
C ALA A 99 1.12 0.49 -11.44
N ALA A 100 0.97 -0.39 -10.46
CA ALA A 100 -0.34 -0.92 -10.07
C ALA A 100 -1.30 0.17 -9.58
N VAL A 101 -0.81 1.16 -8.82
CA VAL A 101 -1.62 2.28 -8.35
C VAL A 101 -1.96 3.26 -9.47
N ALA A 102 -1.07 3.42 -10.47
CA ALA A 102 -1.37 4.23 -11.64
C ALA A 102 -2.57 3.68 -12.44
N GLU A 103 -2.69 2.35 -12.56
CA GLU A 103 -3.86 1.72 -13.20
C GLU A 103 -5.17 2.04 -12.48
N VAL A 104 -5.15 2.06 -11.14
CA VAL A 104 -6.31 2.47 -10.32
C VAL A 104 -6.65 3.94 -10.58
N ASP A 105 -5.64 4.82 -10.55
CA ASP A 105 -5.81 6.26 -10.83
C ASP A 105 -6.37 6.50 -12.24
N TRP A 106 -5.86 5.79 -13.25
CA TRP A 106 -6.30 5.95 -14.64
C TRP A 106 -7.75 5.56 -14.84
N GLN A 107 -8.23 4.49 -14.18
CA GLN A 107 -9.64 4.15 -14.27
C GLN A 107 -10.52 5.13 -13.48
N ALA A 108 -10.12 5.53 -12.27
CA ALA A 108 -10.88 6.51 -11.47
C ALA A 108 -11.02 7.87 -12.18
N THR A 109 -9.94 8.32 -12.83
CA THR A 109 -9.91 9.56 -13.61
C THR A 109 -10.49 9.41 -15.01
N GLY A 110 -10.93 8.22 -15.41
CA GLY A 110 -11.54 7.96 -16.72
C GLY A 110 -10.55 8.04 -17.89
N ARG A 111 -9.24 8.05 -17.60
CA ARG A 111 -8.17 7.92 -18.62
C ARG A 111 -8.16 6.52 -19.24
N THR A 112 -8.59 5.53 -18.48
CA THR A 112 -8.83 4.16 -18.96
C THR A 112 -10.27 3.78 -18.62
N SER A 113 -11.02 3.28 -19.59
CA SER A 113 -12.33 2.69 -19.33
C SER A 113 -12.19 1.28 -18.77
N GLY A 114 -13.22 0.79 -18.10
CA GLY A 114 -13.26 -0.58 -17.63
C GLY A 114 -14.52 -0.89 -16.84
N THR A 115 -14.80 -2.17 -16.73
CA THR A 115 -15.89 -2.72 -15.93
C THR A 115 -15.59 -2.62 -14.43
N LEU A 116 -16.63 -2.83 -13.61
CA LEU A 116 -16.49 -2.94 -12.16
C LEU A 116 -15.59 -4.11 -11.73
N ASP A 117 -15.57 -5.21 -12.48
CA ASP A 117 -14.73 -6.35 -12.16
C ASP A 117 -13.25 -6.08 -12.47
N GLU A 118 -12.96 -5.34 -13.55
CA GLU A 118 -11.61 -4.86 -13.84
C GLU A 118 -11.15 -3.82 -12.80
N TRP A 119 -12.05 -2.93 -12.37
CA TRP A 119 -11.78 -2.00 -11.26
C TRP A 119 -11.38 -2.74 -9.98
N ARG A 120 -12.14 -3.77 -9.60
CA ARG A 120 -11.84 -4.62 -8.45
C ARG A 120 -10.51 -5.37 -8.63
N ALA A 121 -10.22 -5.85 -9.84
CA ALA A 121 -8.96 -6.54 -10.14
C ALA A 121 -7.75 -5.60 -10.00
N ARG A 122 -7.84 -4.36 -10.50
CA ARG A 122 -6.79 -3.34 -10.35
C ARG A 122 -6.53 -2.99 -8.88
N ASN A 123 -7.59 -2.83 -8.09
CA ASN A 123 -7.45 -2.60 -6.65
C ASN A 123 -6.77 -3.79 -5.94
N ARG A 124 -7.16 -5.04 -6.24
CA ARG A 124 -6.48 -6.24 -5.71
C ARG A 124 -5.00 -6.28 -6.09
N ALA A 125 -4.66 -5.95 -7.33
CA ALA A 125 -3.27 -5.90 -7.78
C ALA A 125 -2.46 -4.83 -7.03
N ALA A 126 -3.05 -3.65 -6.77
CA ALA A 126 -2.41 -2.62 -5.95
C ALA A 126 -2.18 -3.09 -4.51
N PHE A 127 -3.14 -3.76 -3.87
CA PHE A 127 -2.95 -4.33 -2.53
C PHE A 127 -1.88 -5.41 -2.49
N GLN A 128 -1.86 -6.30 -3.48
CA GLN A 128 -0.80 -7.31 -3.59
C GLN A 128 0.57 -6.65 -3.74
N ALA A 129 0.67 -5.58 -4.54
CA ALA A 129 1.91 -4.82 -4.69
C ALA A 129 2.35 -4.11 -3.39
N ILE A 130 1.40 -3.63 -2.57
CA ILE A 130 1.71 -3.09 -1.22
C ILE A 130 2.31 -4.17 -0.33
N ASN A 131 1.74 -5.37 -0.35
CA ASN A 131 2.27 -6.50 0.44
C ASN A 131 3.67 -6.89 -0.02
N ASN A 132 3.89 -6.97 -1.33
CA ASN A 132 5.21 -7.24 -1.89
C ASN A 132 6.24 -6.16 -1.51
N PHE A 133 5.83 -4.89 -1.48
CA PHE A 133 6.68 -3.78 -1.01
C PHE A 133 7.03 -3.94 0.48
N HIS A 134 6.06 -4.27 1.34
CA HIS A 134 6.34 -4.54 2.75
C HIS A 134 7.29 -5.71 2.94
N ASP A 135 7.10 -6.82 2.22
CA ASP A 135 7.98 -7.98 2.33
C ASP A 135 9.43 -7.63 1.89
N ALA A 136 9.60 -6.88 0.80
CA ALA A 136 10.91 -6.37 0.39
C ALA A 136 11.52 -5.44 1.46
N ALA A 137 10.72 -4.50 1.99
CA ALA A 137 11.16 -3.57 3.03
C ALA A 137 11.59 -4.28 4.32
N ARG A 138 10.89 -5.34 4.72
CA ARG A 138 11.25 -6.16 5.88
C ARG A 138 12.59 -6.86 5.70
N VAL A 139 12.80 -7.46 4.53
CA VAL A 139 14.08 -8.09 4.19
C VAL A 139 15.21 -7.07 4.21
N ASP A 140 14.99 -5.88 3.64
CA ASP A 140 15.97 -4.80 3.62
C ASP A 140 16.30 -4.24 5.02
N LEU A 141 15.34 -4.25 5.95
CA LEU A 141 15.52 -3.91 7.37
C LEU A 141 16.09 -5.08 8.21
N GLY A 142 16.41 -6.22 7.60
CA GLY A 142 16.92 -7.40 8.30
C GLY A 142 15.91 -8.11 9.21
N VAL A 143 14.61 -7.82 9.04
CA VAL A 143 13.53 -8.48 9.80
C VAL A 143 13.32 -9.89 9.25
N LYS A 144 13.51 -10.91 10.10
CA LYS A 144 13.29 -12.31 9.72
C LYS A 144 11.79 -12.66 9.70
N GLY A 145 11.39 -13.47 8.71
CA GLY A 145 10.03 -14.00 8.55
C GLY A 145 9.12 -13.14 7.65
N ASN A 146 8.17 -13.79 6.98
CA ASN A 146 7.24 -13.16 6.03
C ASN A 146 5.95 -12.73 6.76
N VAL A 147 5.32 -11.62 6.34
CA VAL A 147 3.97 -11.25 6.83
C VAL A 147 2.90 -12.11 6.16
N SER A 148 3.22 -12.70 5.01
CA SER A 148 2.37 -13.58 4.23
C SER A 148 2.68 -15.06 4.55
N GLY A 149 1.69 -15.76 5.10
CA GLY A 149 1.76 -17.19 5.47
C GLY A 149 0.48 -17.67 6.17
N GLU A 150 0.36 -18.97 6.44
CA GLU A 150 -0.85 -19.59 7.05
C GLU A 150 -1.26 -18.95 8.40
N SER A 151 -0.32 -18.31 9.11
CA SER A 151 -0.59 -17.64 10.40
C SER A 151 -1.12 -16.20 10.25
N HIS A 152 -1.08 -15.62 9.05
CA HIS A 152 -1.55 -14.26 8.76
C HIS A 152 -2.23 -14.27 7.38
N PRO A 153 -3.48 -14.75 7.28
CA PRO A 153 -4.23 -14.67 6.03
C PRO A 153 -4.22 -13.23 5.56
N GLU A 154 -4.00 -13.01 4.25
CA GLU A 154 -3.95 -11.71 3.58
C GLU A 154 -4.89 -10.75 4.30
N ARG A 155 -4.35 -9.94 5.21
CA ARG A 155 -5.17 -8.95 5.90
C ARG A 155 -5.48 -7.96 4.82
N ASP A 156 -6.68 -8.11 4.29
CA ASP A 156 -7.46 -7.15 3.52
C ASP A 156 -7.57 -5.88 4.40
N LEU A 157 -6.44 -5.19 4.57
CA LEU A 157 -6.25 -4.19 5.62
C LEU A 157 -6.95 -2.88 5.26
N LEU A 158 -7.59 -2.83 4.09
CA LEU A 158 -8.06 -1.59 3.47
C LEU A 158 -9.35 -1.74 2.65
N LEU A 159 -9.84 -2.96 2.36
CA LEU A 159 -11.19 -3.13 1.86
C LEU A 159 -12.10 -3.61 2.99
N PRO A 160 -13.27 -2.99 3.21
CA PRO A 160 -14.32 -3.63 3.99
C PRO A 160 -14.55 -5.02 3.36
N PRO A 161 -14.67 -6.10 4.16
CA PRO A 161 -15.03 -7.39 3.60
C PRO A 161 -16.29 -7.16 2.78
N ALA A 162 -16.26 -7.57 1.50
CA ALA A 162 -17.42 -7.51 0.64
C ALA A 162 -18.58 -8.06 1.46
N GLN A 163 -19.59 -7.22 1.76
CA GLN A 163 -20.78 -7.67 2.45
C GLN A 163 -21.27 -8.87 1.66
N ARG A 164 -21.09 -10.08 2.20
CA ARG A 164 -21.72 -11.28 1.65
C ARG A 164 -23.19 -10.95 1.68
N SER A 165 -23.74 -10.60 0.52
CA SER A 165 -25.16 -10.51 0.30
C SER A 165 -25.71 -11.83 0.82
N ASN A 166 -26.41 -11.74 1.93
CA ASN A 166 -27.07 -12.87 2.56
C ASN A 166 -28.22 -13.26 1.64
N GLU A 167 -27.90 -13.93 0.53
CA GLU A 167 -28.88 -14.69 -0.23
C GLU A 167 -29.33 -15.80 0.68
N LYS A 168 -30.44 -15.55 1.37
CA LYS A 168 -31.30 -16.62 1.85
C LYS A 168 -31.64 -17.48 0.62
N SER A 169 -31.01 -18.64 0.53
CA SER A 169 -31.46 -19.72 -0.35
C SER A 169 -32.96 -19.95 -0.12
N PRO A 170 -33.82 -19.95 -1.15
CA PRO A 170 -35.27 -20.13 -1.01
C PRO A 170 -35.74 -21.53 -0.57
N GLN A 171 -34.91 -22.31 0.13
CA GLN A 171 -35.15 -23.74 0.32
C GLN A 171 -35.74 -24.11 1.69
N ASP A 172 -35.78 -23.20 2.67
CA ASP A 172 -36.34 -23.49 4.02
C ASP A 172 -37.78 -22.99 4.25
N ALA A 173 -38.50 -22.59 3.19
CA ALA A 173 -39.89 -22.14 3.30
C ALA A 173 -40.94 -23.24 3.08
N ARG A 174 -40.55 -24.52 3.08
CA ARG A 174 -41.47 -25.65 2.81
C ARG A 174 -41.44 -26.76 3.87
N GLU A 175 -41.34 -26.41 5.15
CA GLU A 175 -41.61 -27.36 6.25
C GLU A 175 -42.50 -26.77 7.36
N SER A 176 -43.32 -25.76 7.03
CA SER A 176 -44.38 -25.27 7.92
C SER A 176 -45.76 -25.42 7.27
N GLU A 177 -46.11 -26.64 6.83
CA GLU A 177 -47.49 -27.05 6.56
C GLU A 177 -47.54 -28.55 6.26
N SER A 178 -47.51 -29.38 7.32
CA SER A 178 -48.17 -30.69 7.41
C SER A 178 -48.15 -31.18 8.86
#